data_AF-A0AAV9AL37-F1
#
_entry.id   AF-A0AAV9AL37-F1
#
_cell.length_a   1.000
_cell.length_b   1.000
_cell.length_c   1.000
_cell.angle_alpha   90.00
_cell.angle_beta   90.00
_cell.angle_gamma   90.00
#
_symmetry.space_group_name_H-M   'P 1'
#
loop_
_entity.id
_entity.type
_entity.pdbx_description
1 polymer ?
#
loop_
_entity_poly.entity_id
_entity_poly.type
_entity_poly.pdbx_seq_one_letter_code
_entity_poly.pdbx_strand_id
1 'polypeptide(L)'
;MTTLTLILLSGIILSLVGPPCEAANVLFSGDTLHLEESLTYGNYRLTMQRDCNLVLYDEGRAVWASGTNGKGSGCYLRMQYDANLVVYNYDGRSLWSSKTYRRMGNYLVVLQNDRNVVIYGDAFWDSKTYVPMKADNGYNATSVNGARDK
;
A
#
# COMPACT_ATOMS: atom_id res chain seq x y z
N MET A 1 19.89 33.25 55.07
CA MET A 1 19.72 31.81 54.76
C MET A 1 18.25 31.48 54.94
N THR A 2 17.49 31.44 53.85
CA THR A 2 16.13 30.90 53.78
C THR A 2 16.02 30.17 52.43
N THR A 3 15.55 28.94 52.49
CA THR A 3 15.65 27.91 51.45
C THR A 3 14.53 27.98 50.41
N LEU A 4 14.89 27.71 49.17
CA LEU A 4 14.05 27.55 47.98
C LEU A 4 13.27 26.22 48.05
N THR A 5 11.97 26.22 47.78
CA THR A 5 11.21 25.00 47.45
C THR A 5 10.79 25.04 45.98
N LEU A 6 11.36 24.13 45.19
CA LEU A 6 11.08 23.93 43.76
C LEU A 6 9.97 22.89 43.62
N ILE A 7 8.81 23.26 43.07
CA ILE A 7 7.74 22.30 42.74
C ILE A 7 8.06 21.68 41.38
N LEU A 8 8.50 20.42 41.38
CA LEU A 8 8.56 19.58 40.18
C LEU A 8 7.12 19.23 39.76
N LEU A 9 6.57 19.94 38.77
CA LEU A 9 5.35 19.49 38.11
C LEU A 9 5.66 18.23 37.30
N SER A 10 4.91 17.18 37.61
CA SER A 10 4.91 15.88 36.99
C SER A 10 4.68 15.96 35.49
N GLY A 11 5.50 15.24 34.73
CA GLY A 11 5.37 15.08 33.29
C GLY A 11 4.07 14.36 32.95
N ILE A 12 3.10 15.10 32.42
CA ILE A 12 2.05 14.54 31.59
C ILE A 12 2.69 14.30 30.23
N ILE A 13 3.18 13.07 30.01
CA ILE A 13 3.34 12.55 28.65
C ILE A 13 1.91 12.29 28.18
N LEU A 14 1.29 13.31 27.58
CA LEU A 14 0.08 13.14 26.80
C LEU A 14 0.50 12.27 25.62
N SER A 15 0.26 10.96 25.75
CA SER A 15 0.51 10.01 24.70
C SER A 15 -0.34 10.42 23.50
N LEU A 16 0.29 11.09 22.54
CA LEU A 16 -0.23 11.38 21.22
C LEU A 16 -0.28 10.07 20.41
N VAL A 17 -0.90 9.04 20.98
CA VAL A 17 -1.34 7.89 20.19
C VAL A 17 -2.63 8.40 19.55
N GLY A 18 -2.49 9.12 18.44
CA GLY A 18 -3.57 9.14 17.47
C GLY A 18 -3.98 7.68 17.23
N PRO A 19 -5.26 7.38 16.91
CA PRO A 19 -5.60 6.05 16.44
C PRO A 19 -4.51 5.67 15.42
N PRO A 20 -3.89 4.47 15.52
CA PRO A 20 -2.91 4.08 14.52
C PRO A 20 -3.57 4.38 13.20
N CYS A 21 -2.98 5.29 12.42
CA CYS A 21 -3.49 5.66 11.11
C CYS A 21 -3.68 4.31 10.43
N GLU A 22 -4.91 3.83 10.35
CA GLU A 22 -5.17 2.46 9.96
C GLU A 22 -4.69 2.43 8.52
N ALA A 23 -3.53 1.79 8.32
CA ALA A 23 -2.82 1.91 7.07
C ALA A 23 -3.75 1.33 6.02
N ALA A 24 -4.11 2.15 5.03
CA ALA A 24 -5.21 1.88 4.11
C ALA A 24 -5.16 0.42 3.64
N ASN A 25 -6.29 -0.29 3.71
CA ASN A 25 -6.37 -1.67 3.26
C ASN A 25 -6.42 -1.79 1.73
N VAL A 26 -6.22 -0.68 1.02
CA VAL A 26 -6.36 -0.53 -0.44
C VAL A 26 -5.12 0.17 -1.01
N LEU A 27 -4.61 -0.35 -2.13
CA LEU A 27 -3.57 0.27 -2.96
C LEU A 27 -4.14 0.52 -4.36
N PHE A 28 -4.22 1.77 -4.82
CA PHE A 28 -4.72 2.09 -6.16
C PHE A 28 -3.64 1.90 -7.22
N SER A 29 -4.06 1.78 -8.48
CA SER A 29 -3.13 1.83 -9.61
C SER A 29 -2.37 3.15 -9.63
N GLY A 30 -1.05 3.06 -9.83
CA GLY A 30 -0.11 4.17 -9.72
C GLY A 30 0.51 4.27 -8.32
N ASP A 31 -0.20 3.84 -7.28
CA ASP A 31 0.30 3.89 -5.92
C ASP A 31 1.40 2.86 -5.67
N THR A 32 2.21 3.16 -4.68
CA THR A 32 3.35 2.38 -4.27
C THR A 32 3.30 2.14 -2.77
N LEU A 33 3.57 0.91 -2.35
CA LEU A 33 3.82 0.54 -0.96
C LEU A 33 5.35 0.43 -0.78
N HIS A 34 5.92 1.36 -0.04
CA HIS A 34 7.36 1.45 0.22
C HIS A 34 7.80 0.51 1.34
N LEU A 35 9.12 0.43 1.57
CA LEU A 35 9.69 -0.39 2.62
C LEU A 35 9.07 -0.09 3.99
N GLU A 36 8.77 -1.15 4.72
CA GLU A 36 8.12 -1.18 6.03
C GLU A 36 6.67 -0.66 6.06
N GLU A 37 6.14 -0.18 4.94
CA GLU A 37 4.71 0.14 4.82
C GLU A 37 3.88 -1.12 4.65
N SER A 38 2.62 -1.05 5.07
CA SER A 38 1.69 -2.17 5.00
C SER A 38 0.29 -1.74 4.56
N LEU A 39 -0.39 -2.58 3.79
CA LEU A 39 -1.86 -2.59 3.81
C LEU A 39 -2.30 -3.32 5.07
N THR A 40 -3.27 -2.79 5.80
CA THR A 40 -3.75 -3.41 7.05
C THR A 40 -5.25 -3.59 7.08
N TYR A 41 -5.73 -4.73 7.58
CA TYR A 41 -7.15 -4.96 7.86
C TYR A 41 -7.27 -5.85 9.10
N GLY A 42 -7.76 -5.28 10.21
CA GLY A 42 -7.76 -5.97 11.50
C GLY A 42 -6.36 -6.44 11.90
N ASN A 43 -6.19 -7.75 12.10
CA ASN A 43 -4.90 -8.35 12.47
C ASN A 43 -4.03 -8.76 11.26
N TYR A 44 -4.52 -8.54 10.04
CA TYR A 44 -3.82 -8.88 8.82
C TYR A 44 -2.99 -7.71 8.33
N ARG A 45 -1.77 -7.98 7.85
CA ARG A 45 -0.91 -6.98 7.21
C ARG A 45 -0.20 -7.55 6.00
N LEU A 46 -0.25 -6.84 4.87
CA LEU A 46 0.59 -7.10 3.72
C LEU A 46 1.72 -6.07 3.73
N THR A 47 2.94 -6.48 4.05
CA THR A 47 4.08 -5.60 4.31
C THR A 47 5.15 -5.76 3.25
N MET A 48 5.64 -4.64 2.70
CA MET A 48 6.84 -4.63 1.86
C MET A 48 8.08 -4.49 2.77
N GLN A 49 8.78 -5.57 3.06
CA GLN A 49 9.86 -5.58 4.06
C GLN A 49 11.17 -4.98 3.55
N ARG A 50 12.01 -4.48 4.47
CA ARG A 50 13.35 -3.94 4.21
C ARG A 50 14.29 -4.88 3.44
N ASP A 51 14.11 -6.19 3.61
CA ASP A 51 14.88 -7.22 2.92
C ASP A 51 14.37 -7.51 1.49
N CYS A 52 13.44 -6.70 0.99
CA CYS A 52 12.79 -6.83 -0.31
C CYS A 52 11.81 -7.99 -0.44
N ASN A 53 11.35 -8.59 0.65
CA ASN A 53 10.27 -9.57 0.62
C ASN A 53 8.91 -8.89 0.83
N LEU A 54 7.96 -9.11 -0.08
CA LEU A 54 6.55 -8.79 0.19
C LEU A 54 5.91 -9.95 0.96
N VAL A 55 5.35 -9.70 2.14
CA VAL A 55 4.86 -10.74 3.06
C VAL A 55 3.47 -10.39 3.61
N LEU A 56 2.56 -11.36 3.56
CA LEU A 56 1.28 -11.31 4.23
C LEU A 56 1.38 -11.99 5.59
N TYR A 57 0.95 -11.28 6.63
CA TYR A 57 0.92 -11.76 8.00
C TYR A 57 -0.50 -11.87 8.55
N ASP A 58 -0.65 -12.82 9.47
CA ASP A 58 -1.82 -13.02 10.32
C ASP A 58 -1.37 -13.07 11.78
N GLU A 59 -1.72 -12.03 12.55
CA GLU A 59 -1.30 -11.89 13.96
C GLU A 59 0.24 -12.02 14.12
N GLY A 60 0.96 -11.49 13.14
CA GLY A 60 2.43 -11.53 13.09
C GLY A 60 3.05 -12.84 12.62
N ARG A 61 2.25 -13.86 12.27
CA ARG A 61 2.74 -15.07 11.60
C ARG A 61 2.69 -14.87 10.09
N ALA A 62 3.80 -15.12 9.40
CA ALA A 62 3.82 -15.07 7.94
C ALA A 62 2.98 -16.22 7.37
N VAL A 63 2.01 -15.90 6.52
CA VAL A 63 1.11 -16.88 5.88
C VAL A 63 1.31 -16.99 4.37
N TRP A 64 1.87 -15.95 3.74
CA TRP A 64 2.27 -15.95 2.34
C TRP A 64 3.45 -14.99 2.15
N ALA A 65 4.35 -15.31 1.21
CA ALA A 65 5.45 -14.43 0.83
C ALA A 65 5.76 -14.55 -0.66
N SER A 66 6.23 -13.44 -1.24
CA SER A 66 6.71 -13.37 -2.62
C SER A 66 8.03 -14.12 -2.86
N GLY A 67 8.81 -14.39 -1.80
CA GLY A 67 10.08 -15.11 -1.89
C GLY A 67 11.19 -14.27 -2.53
N THR A 68 11.18 -12.95 -2.30
CA THR A 68 12.15 -12.00 -2.86
C THR A 68 13.15 -11.45 -1.82
N ASN A 69 13.17 -12.05 -0.63
CA ASN A 69 14.14 -11.73 0.42
C ASN A 69 15.59 -11.77 -0.12
N GLY A 70 16.33 -10.68 0.11
CA GLY A 70 17.74 -10.54 -0.29
C GLY A 70 17.98 -10.39 -1.80
N LYS A 71 16.93 -10.27 -2.64
CA LYS A 71 17.09 -10.15 -4.09
C LYS A 71 17.31 -8.71 -4.59
N GLY A 72 17.30 -7.72 -3.69
CA GLY A 72 17.52 -6.32 -4.02
C GLY A 72 17.63 -5.43 -2.78
N SER A 73 17.57 -4.11 -3.00
CA SER A 73 17.50 -3.08 -1.97
C SER A 73 16.57 -1.95 -2.41
N GLY A 74 16.08 -1.15 -1.46
CA GLY A 74 15.19 -0.02 -1.75
C GLY A 74 13.91 -0.44 -2.46
N CYS A 75 13.39 -1.62 -2.14
CA CYS A 75 12.29 -2.21 -2.87
C CYS A 75 10.94 -1.58 -2.56
N TYR A 76 10.00 -1.76 -3.47
CA TYR A 76 8.65 -1.27 -3.33
C TYR A 76 7.66 -2.14 -4.11
N LEU A 77 6.43 -2.22 -3.64
CA LEU A 77 5.33 -2.85 -4.36
C LEU A 77 4.55 -1.77 -5.11
N ARG A 78 4.25 -1.98 -6.38
CA ARG A 78 3.45 -1.05 -7.20
C ARG A 78 2.30 -1.77 -7.86
N MET A 79 1.08 -1.23 -7.70
CA MET A 79 -0.05 -1.61 -8.54
C MET A 79 0.03 -0.79 -9.82
N GLN A 80 0.24 -1.42 -10.96
CA GLN A 80 0.36 -0.73 -12.24
C GLN A 80 -1.01 -0.53 -12.88
N TYR A 81 -1.11 0.50 -13.72
CA TYR A 81 -2.30 0.75 -14.54
C TYR A 81 -2.62 -0.37 -15.53
N ASP A 82 -1.71 -1.31 -15.79
CA ASP A 82 -1.94 -2.44 -16.69
C ASP A 82 -2.50 -3.69 -15.97
N ALA A 83 -2.98 -3.54 -14.72
CA ALA A 83 -3.44 -4.64 -13.86
C ALA A 83 -2.33 -5.54 -13.31
N ASN A 84 -1.05 -5.19 -13.48
CA ASN A 84 0.05 -5.97 -12.92
C ASN A 84 0.49 -5.44 -11.55
N LEU A 85 0.52 -6.31 -10.55
CA LEU A 85 1.06 -6.00 -9.23
C LEU A 85 2.51 -6.48 -9.16
N VAL A 86 3.45 -5.58 -8.92
CA VAL A 86 4.88 -5.87 -9.11
C VAL A 86 5.72 -5.37 -7.94
N VAL A 87 6.62 -6.21 -7.46
CA VAL A 87 7.72 -5.80 -6.56
C VAL A 87 8.90 -5.38 -7.43
N TYR A 88 9.37 -4.16 -7.23
CA TYR A 88 10.57 -3.62 -7.85
C TYR A 88 11.67 -3.41 -6.82
N ASN A 89 12.92 -3.40 -7.26
CA ASN A 89 14.03 -2.83 -6.50
C ASN A 89 14.25 -1.35 -6.86
N TYR A 90 15.20 -0.70 -6.17
CA TYR A 90 15.57 0.69 -6.42
C TYR A 90 15.97 0.98 -7.88
N ASP A 91 16.62 0.03 -8.55
CA ASP A 91 17.06 0.16 -9.95
C ASP A 91 15.91 0.00 -10.97
N GLY A 92 14.68 -0.23 -10.51
CA GLY A 92 13.51 -0.50 -11.38
C GLY A 92 13.47 -1.92 -11.94
N ARG A 93 14.28 -2.85 -11.44
CA ARG A 93 14.21 -4.27 -11.81
C ARG A 93 13.05 -4.93 -11.09
N SER A 94 12.19 -5.61 -11.86
CA SER A 94 11.13 -6.45 -11.28
C SER A 94 11.72 -7.68 -10.58
N LEU A 95 11.37 -7.87 -9.30
CA LEU A 95 11.77 -9.01 -8.49
C LEU A 95 10.67 -10.08 -8.41
N TRP A 96 9.40 -9.65 -8.44
CA TRP A 96 8.21 -10.50 -8.45
C TRP A 96 7.06 -9.80 -9.17
N SER A 97 6.16 -10.54 -9.78
CA SER A 97 4.96 -10.02 -10.44
C SER A 97 3.80 -11.02 -10.33
N SER A 98 2.59 -10.50 -10.17
CA SER A 98 1.35 -11.29 -10.22
C SER A 98 1.05 -11.89 -11.59
N LYS A 99 1.71 -11.39 -12.66
CA LYS A 99 1.49 -11.77 -14.06
C LYS A 99 0.04 -11.61 -14.51
N THR A 100 -0.64 -10.59 -13.97
CA THR A 100 -2.04 -10.29 -14.25
C THR A 100 -2.22 -9.16 -15.27
N TYR A 101 -1.16 -8.80 -16.01
CA TYR A 101 -1.18 -7.74 -17.01
C TYR A 101 -2.34 -7.92 -18.00
N ARG A 102 -3.09 -6.84 -18.23
CA ARG A 102 -4.30 -6.74 -19.07
C ARG A 102 -4.32 -5.35 -19.72
N ARG A 103 -5.53 -4.83 -19.99
CA ARG A 103 -5.74 -3.48 -20.54
C ARG A 103 -5.32 -2.43 -19.51
N MET A 104 -4.86 -1.28 -19.99
CA MET A 104 -4.68 -0.10 -19.15
C MET A 104 -6.02 0.33 -18.53
N GLY A 105 -6.02 0.59 -17.22
CA GLY A 105 -7.23 0.76 -16.43
C GLY A 105 -6.93 1.17 -15.00
N ASN A 106 -8.00 1.42 -14.23
CA ASN A 106 -7.92 1.59 -12.80
C ASN A 106 -8.18 0.26 -12.10
N TYR A 107 -7.20 -0.15 -11.32
CA TYR A 107 -7.19 -1.36 -10.51
C TYR A 107 -6.91 -0.99 -9.06
N LEU A 108 -7.36 -1.84 -8.15
CA LEU A 108 -7.15 -1.70 -6.73
C LEU A 108 -6.75 -3.04 -6.12
N VAL A 109 -5.68 -3.04 -5.33
CA VAL A 109 -5.32 -4.18 -4.48
C VAL A 109 -6.03 -3.97 -3.15
N VAL A 110 -6.74 -4.98 -2.66
CA VAL A 110 -7.44 -4.91 -1.37
C VAL A 110 -6.97 -6.05 -0.49
N LEU A 111 -6.52 -5.72 0.71
CA LEU A 111 -6.45 -6.68 1.81
C LEU A 111 -7.85 -6.78 2.44
N GLN A 112 -8.42 -7.96 2.35
CA GLN A 112 -9.81 -8.24 2.73
C GLN A 112 -9.92 -8.79 4.16
N ASN A 113 -11.16 -8.81 4.65
CA ASN A 113 -11.50 -9.31 5.99
C ASN A 113 -11.37 -10.83 6.15
N ASP A 114 -11.20 -11.56 5.06
CA ASP A 114 -10.96 -13.01 5.00
C ASP A 114 -9.46 -13.34 4.84
N ARG A 115 -8.57 -12.34 5.02
CA ARG A 115 -7.11 -12.43 4.83
C ARG A 115 -6.68 -12.56 3.37
N ASN A 116 -7.59 -12.50 2.40
CA ASN A 116 -7.22 -12.55 1.00
C ASN A 116 -6.67 -11.20 0.52
N VAL A 117 -5.74 -11.25 -0.44
CA VAL A 117 -5.23 -10.05 -1.13
C VAL A 117 -5.67 -10.15 -2.58
N VAL A 118 -6.56 -9.26 -3.00
CA VAL A 118 -7.24 -9.37 -4.29
C VAL A 118 -7.02 -8.11 -5.12
N ILE A 119 -6.68 -8.31 -6.39
CA ILE A 119 -6.69 -7.26 -7.40
C ILE A 119 -8.10 -7.19 -8.00
N TYR A 120 -8.78 -6.08 -7.78
CA TYR A 120 -10.01 -5.73 -8.48
C TYR A 120 -9.70 -4.77 -9.62
N GLY A 121 -10.55 -4.78 -10.64
CA GLY A 121 -10.50 -3.86 -11.78
C GLY A 121 -11.87 -3.68 -12.39
N ASP A 122 -11.94 -2.83 -13.42
CA ASP A 122 -13.14 -2.40 -14.12
C ASP A 122 -14.24 -1.85 -13.19
N ALA A 123 -14.49 -0.54 -13.25
CA ALA A 123 -15.61 0.07 -12.56
C ALA A 123 -16.95 -0.28 -13.26
N PHE A 124 -17.99 -0.53 -12.48
CA PHE A 124 -19.37 -0.63 -13.00
C PHE A 124 -20.12 0.71 -12.94
N TRP A 125 -19.65 1.65 -12.11
CA TRP A 125 -20.19 3.00 -11.99
C TRP A 125 -19.08 3.96 -11.57
N ASP A 126 -19.13 5.19 -12.07
CA ASP A 126 -18.30 6.30 -11.63
C ASP A 126 -19.15 7.59 -11.58
N SER A 127 -18.76 8.53 -10.70
CA SER A 127 -19.49 9.80 -10.52
C SER A 127 -19.26 10.83 -11.62
N LYS A 128 -18.30 10.59 -12.53
CA LYS A 128 -17.84 11.53 -13.57
C LYS A 128 -17.25 12.84 -13.05
N THR A 129 -16.79 12.89 -11.80
CA THR A 129 -16.19 14.08 -11.17
C THR A 129 -14.67 14.03 -11.07
N TYR A 130 -14.02 13.17 -11.86
CA TYR A 130 -12.58 12.94 -11.74
C TYR A 130 -11.76 14.14 -12.23
N VAL A 131 -10.65 14.40 -11.54
CA VAL A 131 -9.61 15.31 -12.01
C VAL A 131 -8.57 14.48 -12.78
N PRO A 132 -8.16 14.88 -14.00
CA PRO A 132 -7.16 14.14 -14.76
C PRO A 132 -5.83 13.99 -14.00
N MET A 133 -5.37 12.76 -13.81
CA MET A 133 -4.05 12.45 -13.26
C MET A 133 -3.05 12.13 -14.40
N LYS A 134 -1.77 12.45 -14.20
CA LYS A 134 -0.68 12.02 -15.08
C LYS A 134 -0.34 10.56 -14.77
N ALA A 135 -0.51 9.65 -15.73
CA ALA A 135 -0.10 8.26 -15.58
C ALA A 135 1.41 8.09 -15.83
N ASP A 136 1.96 7.00 -15.32
CA ASP A 136 3.39 6.68 -15.24
C ASP A 136 4.12 6.56 -16.60
N ASN A 137 3.36 6.43 -17.70
CA ASN A 137 3.87 6.28 -19.07
C ASN A 137 3.34 7.36 -20.04
N GLY A 138 3.04 8.57 -19.56
CA GLY A 138 2.56 9.66 -20.42
C GLY A 138 1.13 9.47 -20.95
N TYR A 139 0.41 8.47 -20.42
CA TYR A 139 -1.01 8.31 -20.68
C TYR A 139 -1.79 9.38 -19.90
N ASN A 140 -2.60 10.17 -20.59
CA ASN A 140 -3.60 10.99 -19.92
C ASN A 140 -4.66 10.04 -19.34
N ALA A 141 -4.84 10.04 -18.02
CA ALA A 141 -5.84 9.21 -17.35
C ALA A 141 -7.30 9.65 -17.64
N THR A 142 -7.54 10.41 -18.71
CA THR A 142 -8.80 11.09 -19.04
C THR A 142 -9.93 10.17 -19.50
N SER A 143 -9.84 8.85 -19.30
CA SER A 143 -10.99 7.95 -19.47
C SER A 143 -10.88 6.57 -18.79
N VAL A 144 -9.87 6.33 -17.94
CA VAL A 144 -9.72 5.00 -17.31
C VAL A 144 -10.75 4.72 -16.21
N ASN A 145 -11.52 5.72 -15.81
CA ASN A 145 -12.68 5.54 -14.93
C ASN A 145 -13.92 5.00 -15.65
N GLY A 146 -13.91 4.90 -16.99
CA GLY A 146 -15.09 4.57 -17.78
C GLY A 146 -15.81 3.33 -17.24
N ALA A 147 -16.82 3.58 -16.42
CA ALA A 147 -17.76 2.57 -16.03
C ALA A 147 -18.29 1.92 -17.30
N ARG A 148 -18.40 0.59 -17.33
CA ARG A 148 -19.03 -0.05 -18.48
C ARG A 148 -20.48 0.43 -18.55
N ASP A 149 -20.80 1.23 -19.57
CA ASP A 149 -22.17 1.55 -19.91
C ASP A 149 -22.92 0.22 -20.17
N LYS A 150 -24.08 0.05 -19.54
CA LYS A 150 -24.93 -1.13 -19.72
C LYS A 150 -25.58 -1.15 -21.10
#